data_AF-A0A2R8VI47-F1
#
_entry.id   AF-A0A2R8VI47-F1
#
_cell.length_a   1.000
_cell.length_b   1.000
_cell.length_c   1.000
_cell.angle_alpha   90.00
_cell.angle_beta   90.00
_cell.angle_gamma   90.00
#
_symmetry.space_group_name_H-M   'P 1'
#
loop_
_entity.id
_entity.type
_entity.pdbx_description
1 polymer ?
#
loop_
_entity_poly.entity_id
_entity_poly.type
_entity_poly.pdbx_seq_one_letter_code
_entity_poly.pdbx_strand_id
1 'polypeptide(L)'
;EQYDSLLRQMWERMDEGCGETIYVIGQGSDGTEYGLSEADMEASYATVKSMAEQIEADVILLRERQEAGGRVRDYLVRKRVGDNDFLEVSEGNVVNKPDSHGGSLEWTKICEKSSKVITFIDLAGHEKYLKTTVFGMTGHLPDFCMLMVGSNAGIVGMTKEHLGLALALNVPVF
;
A
#
# COMPACT_ATOMS: atom_id res chain seq x y z
N GLU A 1 -23.92 4.51 15.33
CA GLU A 1 -23.04 4.37 16.52
C GLU A 1 -21.73 3.65 16.22
N GLN A 2 -21.71 2.33 15.97
CA GLN A 2 -20.44 1.62 15.71
C GLN A 2 -19.78 2.05 14.39
N TYR A 3 -20.56 2.21 13.31
CA TYR A 3 -20.06 2.71 12.02
C TYR A 3 -19.42 4.10 12.15
N ASP A 4 -20.12 5.05 12.78
CA ASP A 4 -19.64 6.44 12.93
C ASP A 4 -18.36 6.50 13.77
N SER A 5 -18.24 5.64 14.78
CA SER A 5 -17.02 5.53 15.59
C SER A 5 -15.85 5.00 14.76
N LEU A 6 -16.06 4.00 13.91
CA LEU A 6 -15.01 3.44 13.05
C LEU A 6 -14.59 4.43 11.96
N LEU A 7 -15.56 5.15 11.37
CA LEU A 7 -15.30 6.21 10.40
C LEU A 7 -14.42 7.30 11.01
N ARG A 8 -14.77 7.75 12.23
CA ARG A 8 -13.98 8.76 12.95
C ARG A 8 -12.57 8.27 13.23
N GLN A 9 -12.40 7.02 13.69
CA GLN A 9 -11.08 6.44 13.94
C GLN A 9 -10.25 6.31 12.65
N MET A 10 -10.86 5.90 11.54
CA MET A 10 -10.18 5.85 10.24
C MET A 10 -9.73 7.24 9.81
N TRP A 11 -10.59 8.24 9.95
CA TRP A 11 -10.28 9.63 9.63
C TRP A 11 -9.16 10.18 10.51
N GLU A 12 -9.23 10.02 11.84
CA GLU A 12 -8.21 10.47 12.79
C GLU A 12 -6.84 9.83 12.45
N ARG A 13 -6.81 8.52 12.22
CA ARG A 13 -5.58 7.81 11.83
C ARG A 13 -5.03 8.25 10.47
N MET A 14 -5.89 8.67 9.55
CA MET A 14 -5.48 9.18 8.25
C MET A 14 -4.94 10.61 8.36
N ASP A 15 -5.56 11.46 9.17
CA ASP A 15 -5.09 12.81 9.45
C ASP A 15 -3.71 12.79 10.14
N GLU A 16 -3.58 11.98 11.20
CA GLU A 16 -2.30 11.71 11.88
C GLU A 16 -1.26 11.08 10.93
N GLY A 17 -1.71 10.27 9.98
CA GLY A 17 -0.90 9.60 8.97
C GLY A 17 -0.56 10.45 7.74
N CYS A 18 -0.80 11.76 7.78
CA CYS A 18 -0.58 12.68 6.66
C CYS A 18 -1.29 12.25 5.37
N GLY A 19 -2.53 11.75 5.50
CA GLY A 19 -3.36 11.29 4.40
C GLY A 19 -3.27 9.78 4.13
N GLU A 20 -2.47 9.00 4.86
CA GLU A 20 -2.28 7.57 4.61
C GLU A 20 -2.34 6.73 5.89
N THR A 21 -3.03 5.59 5.85
CA THR A 21 -3.10 4.66 6.98
C THR A 21 -3.28 3.21 6.54
N ILE A 22 -2.71 2.26 7.28
CA ILE A 22 -2.92 0.83 7.04
C ILE A 22 -4.11 0.33 7.86
N TYR A 23 -5.09 -0.25 7.18
CA TYR A 23 -6.26 -0.85 7.79
C TYR A 23 -6.21 -2.38 7.65
N VAL A 24 -6.22 -3.10 8.77
CA VAL A 24 -6.13 -4.56 8.80
C VAL A 24 -7.50 -5.16 9.10
N ILE A 25 -7.94 -6.10 8.26
CA ILE A 25 -9.18 -6.86 8.43
C ILE A 25 -8.82 -8.31 8.80
N GLY A 26 -9.45 -8.84 9.84
CA GLY A 26 -9.24 -10.20 10.34
C GLY A 26 -8.15 -10.32 11.41
N GLN A 27 -7.70 -9.20 11.97
CA GLN A 27 -6.91 -9.19 13.20
C GLN A 27 -7.85 -9.20 14.41
N GLY A 28 -7.83 -10.28 15.20
CA GLY A 28 -8.62 -10.37 16.42
C GLY A 28 -8.07 -9.42 17.50
N SER A 29 -8.93 -8.60 18.09
CA SER A 29 -8.59 -7.75 19.24
C SER A 29 -8.59 -8.50 20.57
N ASP A 30 -9.18 -9.70 20.61
CA ASP A 30 -9.65 -10.34 21.86
C ASP A 30 -9.01 -11.73 22.12
N GLY A 31 -7.88 -12.04 21.47
CA GLY A 31 -7.17 -13.32 21.66
C GLY A 31 -7.80 -14.52 20.93
N THR A 32 -8.77 -14.28 20.04
CA THR A 32 -9.30 -15.24 19.06
C THR A 32 -8.29 -15.53 17.95
N GLU A 33 -8.42 -16.70 17.31
CA GLU A 33 -7.59 -17.05 16.15
C GLU A 33 -7.68 -15.97 15.06
N TYR A 34 -6.53 -15.60 14.50
CA TYR A 34 -6.44 -14.62 13.42
C TYR A 34 -7.13 -15.15 12.16
N GLY A 35 -7.83 -14.26 11.46
CA GLY A 35 -8.45 -14.54 10.16
C GLY A 35 -9.97 -14.50 10.17
N LEU A 36 -10.54 -14.25 8.98
CA LEU A 36 -11.98 -14.30 8.72
C LEU A 36 -12.30 -15.27 7.59
N SER A 37 -13.52 -15.79 7.60
CA SER A 37 -14.07 -16.48 6.44
C SER A 37 -14.15 -15.53 5.22
N GLU A 38 -14.21 -16.07 4.01
CA GLU A 38 -14.30 -15.25 2.80
C GLU A 38 -15.56 -14.37 2.78
N ALA A 39 -16.69 -14.88 3.30
CA ALA A 39 -17.92 -14.12 3.39
C ALA A 39 -17.81 -12.95 4.39
N ASP A 40 -17.22 -13.20 5.57
CA ASP A 40 -17.04 -12.17 6.60
C ASP A 40 -15.99 -11.14 6.19
N MET A 41 -14.96 -11.57 5.47
CA MET A 41 -13.95 -10.69 4.89
C MET A 41 -14.57 -9.72 3.88
N GLU A 42 -15.44 -10.21 3.00
CA GLU A 42 -16.11 -9.38 2.00
C GLU A 42 -17.08 -8.37 2.65
N ALA A 43 -17.83 -8.80 3.66
CA ALA A 43 -18.71 -7.91 4.44
C ALA A 43 -17.91 -6.82 5.19
N SER A 44 -16.79 -7.20 5.79
CA SER A 44 -15.89 -6.27 6.48
C SER A 44 -15.25 -5.28 5.51
N TYR A 45 -14.80 -5.76 4.35
CA TYR A 45 -14.23 -4.91 3.29
C TYR A 45 -15.25 -3.92 2.74
N ALA A 46 -16.51 -4.34 2.51
CA ALA A 46 -17.57 -3.44 2.07
C ALA A 46 -17.77 -2.26 3.05
N THR A 47 -17.65 -2.53 4.35
CA THR A 47 -17.72 -1.49 5.39
C THR A 47 -16.53 -0.54 5.32
N VAL A 48 -15.31 -1.06 5.21
CA VAL A 48 -14.08 -0.25 5.07
C VAL A 48 -14.12 0.60 3.80
N LYS A 49 -14.56 0.03 2.68
CA LYS A 49 -14.72 0.72 1.41
C LYS A 49 -15.73 1.85 1.51
N SER A 50 -16.88 1.60 2.13
CA SER A 50 -17.90 2.63 2.36
C SER A 50 -17.38 3.79 3.23
N MET A 51 -16.60 3.49 4.28
CA MET A 51 -15.99 4.53 5.11
C MET A 51 -14.95 5.35 4.34
N ALA A 52 -14.10 4.69 3.55
CA ALA A 52 -13.10 5.35 2.72
C ALA A 52 -13.74 6.27 1.66
N GLU A 53 -14.85 5.84 1.06
CA GLU A 53 -15.62 6.68 0.12
C GLU A 53 -16.14 7.97 0.78
N GLN A 54 -16.59 7.91 2.05
CA GLN A 54 -17.07 9.11 2.76
C GLN A 54 -15.97 10.12 3.09
N ILE A 55 -14.73 9.68 3.23
CA ILE A 55 -13.57 10.53 3.50
C ILE A 55 -12.72 10.80 2.26
N GLU A 56 -13.28 10.52 1.08
CA GLU A 56 -12.64 10.73 -0.23
C GLU A 56 -11.27 10.05 -0.33
N ALA A 57 -11.17 8.81 0.14
CA ALA A 57 -9.95 8.01 0.12
C ALA A 57 -10.06 6.80 -0.82
N ASP A 58 -8.92 6.37 -1.37
CA ASP A 58 -8.74 5.11 -2.06
C ASP A 58 -8.39 3.99 -1.07
N VAL A 59 -8.84 2.77 -1.36
CA VAL A 59 -8.53 1.56 -0.59
C VAL A 59 -7.83 0.56 -1.50
N ILE A 60 -6.58 0.22 -1.17
CA ILE A 60 -5.73 -0.64 -1.98
C ILE A 60 -5.35 -1.87 -1.14
N LEU A 61 -5.57 -3.06 -1.66
CA LEU A 61 -5.12 -4.29 -1.01
C LEU A 61 -3.59 -4.36 -1.09
N LEU A 62 -2.90 -4.36 0.05
CA LEU A 62 -1.44 -4.49 0.10
C LEU A 62 -0.99 -5.94 0.12
N ARG A 63 -1.66 -6.76 0.95
CA ARG A 63 -1.34 -8.18 1.12
C ARG A 63 -2.52 -8.95 1.68
N GLU A 64 -2.58 -10.23 1.32
CA GLU A 64 -3.44 -11.24 1.93
C GLU A 64 -2.58 -12.32 2.58
N ARG A 65 -2.97 -12.76 3.78
CA ARG A 65 -2.34 -13.89 4.50
C ARG A 65 -3.41 -14.91 4.87
N GLN A 66 -3.04 -16.19 4.83
CA GLN A 66 -3.84 -17.28 5.36
C GLN A 66 -3.38 -17.60 6.78
N GLU A 67 -4.30 -17.51 7.73
CA GLU A 67 -4.10 -17.78 9.15
C GLU A 67 -5.06 -18.91 9.61
N ALA A 68 -4.92 -19.35 10.86
CA ALA A 68 -5.70 -20.47 11.42
C ALA A 68 -7.23 -20.24 11.32
N GLY A 69 -7.69 -19.03 11.59
CA GLY A 69 -9.10 -18.63 11.56
C GLY A 69 -9.60 -18.17 10.19
N GLY A 70 -8.75 -18.13 9.16
CA GLY A 70 -9.13 -17.71 7.82
C GLY A 70 -8.16 -16.70 7.19
N ARG A 71 -8.67 -15.79 6.38
CA ARG A 71 -7.84 -14.80 5.66
C ARG A 71 -7.68 -13.54 6.50
N VAL A 72 -6.50 -12.93 6.42
CA VAL A 72 -6.20 -11.59 6.94
C VAL A 72 -5.78 -10.72 5.77
N ARG A 73 -6.35 -9.53 5.65
CA ARG A 73 -6.03 -8.59 4.57
C ARG A 73 -5.60 -7.26 5.15
N ASP A 74 -4.47 -6.76 4.64
CA ASP A 74 -3.98 -5.43 4.96
C ASP A 74 -4.28 -4.53 3.77
N TYR A 75 -4.94 -3.40 4.04
CA TYR A 75 -5.28 -2.40 3.06
C TYR A 75 -4.54 -1.10 3.35
N LEU A 76 -4.04 -0.44 2.31
CA LEU A 76 -3.65 0.97 2.36
C LEU A 76 -4.90 1.79 2.10
N VAL A 77 -5.26 2.64 3.07
CA VAL A 77 -6.29 3.67 2.88
C VAL A 77 -5.56 4.99 2.71
N ARG A 78 -5.76 5.64 1.55
CA ARG A 78 -5.03 6.84 1.15
C ARG A 78 -6.00 7.91 0.70
N LYS A 79 -5.87 9.12 1.25
CA LYS A 79 -6.61 10.31 0.81
C LYS A 79 -6.40 10.53 -0.69
N ARG A 80 -7.49 10.71 -1.44
CA ARG A 80 -7.42 11.04 -2.86
C ARG A 80 -6.80 12.42 -3.01
N VAL A 81 -5.75 12.52 -3.82
CA VAL A 81 -5.08 13.79 -4.10
C VAL A 81 -5.93 14.55 -5.12
N GLY A 82 -6.35 15.77 -4.78
CA GLY A 82 -7.00 16.66 -5.75
C GLY A 82 -5.98 17.20 -6.76
N ASP A 83 -6.45 17.62 -7.94
CA ASP A 83 -5.59 18.04 -9.08
C ASP A 83 -4.54 19.13 -8.75
N ASN A 84 -4.63 19.80 -7.60
CA ASN A 84 -3.78 20.93 -7.20
C ASN A 84 -2.70 20.63 -6.14
N ASP A 85 -2.64 19.41 -5.56
CA ASP A 85 -1.75 19.10 -4.41
C ASP A 85 -0.35 18.57 -4.79
N PHE A 86 0.07 18.71 -6.05
CA PHE A 86 1.29 18.06 -6.56
C PHE A 86 2.63 18.77 -6.25
N LEU A 87 2.67 19.81 -5.41
CA LEU A 87 3.87 20.66 -5.25
C LEU A 87 4.11 21.16 -3.81
N GLU A 88 4.45 20.25 -2.90
CA GLU A 88 5.27 20.63 -1.74
C GLU A 88 6.59 19.87 -1.77
N VAL A 89 7.68 20.60 -2.08
CA VAL A 89 9.04 20.10 -1.97
C VAL A 89 9.45 20.23 -0.51
N SER A 90 9.36 19.12 0.23
CA SER A 90 9.91 18.99 1.58
C SER A 90 11.41 18.67 1.49
N GLU A 91 12.24 19.24 2.38
CA GLU A 91 13.68 18.96 2.47
C GLU A 91 13.98 17.52 2.97
N GLY A 92 12.96 16.71 3.30
CA GLY A 92 12.98 15.25 3.34
C GLY A 92 14.14 14.59 4.10
N ASN A 93 13.96 14.31 5.39
CA ASN A 93 14.88 13.47 6.17
C ASN A 93 14.44 11.99 6.15
N VAL A 94 15.40 11.06 6.16
CA VAL A 94 15.12 9.61 6.27
C VAL A 94 14.73 9.26 7.71
N VAL A 95 13.51 8.77 7.92
CA VAL A 95 12.92 8.54 9.26
C VAL A 95 12.75 7.06 9.64
N ASN A 96 13.09 6.12 8.75
CA ASN A 96 12.92 4.68 8.99
C ASN A 96 14.11 4.01 9.72
N LYS A 97 14.92 4.77 10.46
CA LYS A 97 16.05 4.23 11.25
C LYS A 97 15.60 3.96 12.69
N PRO A 98 15.86 2.76 13.25
CA PRO A 98 15.51 2.48 14.63
C PRO A 98 16.29 3.42 15.55
N ASP A 99 15.60 3.99 16.55
CA ASP A 99 16.25 4.86 17.53
C ASP A 99 17.39 4.09 18.23
N SER A 100 18.45 4.80 18.62
CA SER A 100 19.63 4.22 19.28
C SER A 100 19.32 3.48 20.59
N HIS A 101 18.09 3.61 21.11
CA HIS A 101 17.58 2.91 22.29
C HIS A 101 16.91 1.56 22.00
N GLY A 102 17.00 1.01 20.79
CA GLY A 102 16.63 -0.38 20.52
C GLY A 102 15.13 -0.68 20.52
N GLY A 103 14.28 0.35 20.48
CA GLY A 103 12.83 0.18 20.30
C GLY A 103 12.50 -0.19 18.85
N SER A 104 11.51 -1.07 18.66
CA SER A 104 10.94 -1.33 17.33
C SER A 104 10.35 -0.04 16.76
N LEU A 105 10.68 0.26 15.50
CA LEU A 105 10.02 1.34 14.75
C LEU A 105 8.54 0.98 14.58
N GLU A 106 7.67 1.80 15.16
CA GLU A 106 6.24 1.74 14.89
C GLU A 106 5.90 2.57 13.65
N TRP A 107 4.97 2.06 12.85
CA TRP A 107 4.49 2.74 11.64
C TRP A 107 3.99 4.16 11.96
N THR A 108 3.27 4.35 13.06
CA THR A 108 2.74 5.66 13.48
C THR A 108 3.83 6.73 13.53
N LYS A 109 5.00 6.41 14.10
CA LYS A 109 6.14 7.34 14.20
C LYS A 109 6.79 7.65 12.86
N ILE A 110 6.76 6.70 11.92
CA ILE A 110 7.28 6.90 10.57
C ILE A 110 6.36 7.88 9.84
N CYS A 111 5.04 7.68 9.90
CA CYS A 111 4.07 8.57 9.27
C CYS A 111 4.14 9.99 9.86
N GLU A 112 4.13 10.14 11.20
CA GLU A 112 4.20 11.45 11.88
C GLU A 112 5.41 12.30 11.45
N LYS A 113 6.55 11.66 11.17
CA LYS A 113 7.79 12.34 10.81
C LYS A 113 8.02 12.43 9.29
N SER A 114 7.18 11.78 8.48
CA SER A 114 7.33 11.74 7.03
C SER A 114 6.46 12.80 6.38
N SER A 115 7.04 13.64 5.51
CA SER A 115 6.24 14.49 4.64
C SER A 115 5.53 13.70 3.52
N LYS A 116 6.05 12.51 3.19
CA LYS A 116 5.47 11.59 2.21
C LYS A 116 6.02 10.18 2.46
N VAL A 117 5.16 9.18 2.34
CA VAL A 117 5.59 7.78 2.39
C VAL A 117 5.71 7.25 0.96
N ILE A 118 6.85 6.65 0.64
CA ILE A 118 7.10 6.03 -0.66
C ILE A 118 7.44 4.56 -0.41
N THR A 119 6.66 3.66 -1.02
CA THR A 119 6.89 2.22 -0.95
C THR A 119 7.60 1.76 -2.22
N PHE A 120 8.76 1.12 -2.06
CA PHE A 120 9.47 0.48 -3.16
C PHE A 120 9.13 -1.00 -3.20
N ILE A 121 8.79 -1.48 -4.40
CA ILE A 121 8.48 -2.88 -4.67
C ILE A 121 9.55 -3.39 -5.62
N ASP A 122 10.42 -4.26 -5.13
CA ASP A 122 11.44 -4.89 -5.96
C ASP A 122 10.81 -6.04 -6.75
N LEU A 123 10.97 -6.01 -8.07
CA LEU A 123 10.42 -6.99 -9.00
C LEU A 123 11.53 -7.67 -9.79
N ALA A 124 11.32 -8.94 -10.12
CA ALA A 124 12.36 -9.74 -10.75
C ALA A 124 12.68 -9.28 -12.19
N GLY A 125 13.97 -9.14 -12.50
CA GLY A 125 14.46 -8.68 -13.81
C GLY A 125 14.60 -9.76 -14.89
N HIS A 126 14.67 -11.03 -14.49
CA HIS A 126 15.00 -12.14 -15.39
C HIS A 126 13.73 -12.80 -15.98
N GLU A 127 13.78 -13.18 -17.25
CA GLU A 127 12.65 -13.78 -18.00
C GLU A 127 11.94 -14.93 -17.29
N LYS A 128 12.68 -15.82 -16.61
CA LYS A 128 12.13 -16.96 -15.88
C LYS A 128 11.20 -16.57 -14.72
N TYR A 129 11.26 -15.32 -14.27
CA TYR A 129 10.47 -14.80 -13.15
C TYR A 129 9.40 -13.79 -13.58
N LEU A 130 9.12 -13.67 -14.88
CA LEU A 130 8.12 -12.73 -15.40
C LEU A 130 6.75 -12.90 -14.71
N LYS A 131 6.33 -14.13 -14.41
CA LYS A 131 5.08 -14.38 -13.68
C LYS A 131 5.06 -13.73 -12.29
N THR A 132 6.19 -13.74 -11.59
CA THR A 132 6.33 -13.09 -10.29
C THR A 132 6.24 -11.57 -10.43
N THR A 133 6.86 -11.01 -11.46
CA THR A 133 6.78 -9.58 -11.79
C THR A 133 5.34 -9.16 -12.10
N VAL A 134 4.62 -9.95 -12.92
CA VAL A 134 3.19 -9.72 -13.21
C VAL A 134 2.38 -9.72 -11.90
N PHE A 135 2.55 -10.74 -11.06
CA PHE A 135 1.83 -10.83 -9.79
C PHE A 135 2.13 -9.65 -8.86
N GLY A 136 3.39 -9.21 -8.79
CA GLY A 136 3.79 -8.04 -8.02
C GLY A 136 3.16 -6.74 -8.55
N MET A 137 3.18 -6.54 -9.87
CA MET A 137 2.55 -5.37 -10.50
C MET A 137 1.03 -5.35 -10.32
N THR A 138 0.35 -6.49 -10.49
CA THR A 138 -1.12 -6.56 -10.37
C THR A 138 -1.60 -6.63 -8.93
N GLY A 139 -0.82 -7.26 -8.04
CA GLY A 139 -1.18 -7.48 -6.65
C GLY A 139 -0.96 -6.26 -5.76
N HIS A 140 0.08 -5.46 -6.07
CA HIS A 140 0.36 -4.25 -5.32
C HIS A 140 -0.09 -2.96 -6.01
N LEU A 141 -0.45 -3.02 -7.31
CA LEU A 141 -0.96 -1.88 -8.09
C LEU A 141 -0.12 -0.60 -7.89
N PRO A 142 1.17 -0.61 -8.29
CA PRO A 142 2.05 0.52 -8.05
C PRO A 142 1.60 1.78 -8.80
N ASP A 143 1.71 2.93 -8.14
CA ASP A 143 1.42 4.25 -8.73
C ASP A 143 2.38 4.58 -9.89
N PHE A 144 3.63 4.11 -9.80
CA PHE A 144 4.69 4.35 -10.80
C PHE A 144 5.59 3.12 -10.94
N CYS A 145 6.13 2.92 -12.14
CA CYS A 145 7.15 1.92 -12.42
C CYS A 145 8.48 2.61 -12.75
N MET A 146 9.52 2.33 -11.96
CA MET A 146 10.89 2.75 -12.28
C MET A 146 11.50 1.74 -13.26
N LEU A 147 11.73 2.14 -14.51
CA LEU A 147 12.27 1.23 -15.53
C LEU A 147 13.78 1.44 -15.70
N MET A 148 14.56 0.53 -15.13
CA MET A 148 16.02 0.58 -15.30
C MET A 148 16.46 0.09 -16.68
N VAL A 149 17.25 0.92 -17.37
CA VAL A 149 17.80 0.64 -18.71
C VAL A 149 19.32 0.68 -18.66
N GLY A 150 19.98 -0.39 -19.13
CA GLY A 150 21.43 -0.41 -19.25
C GLY A 150 21.91 0.59 -20.30
N SER A 151 22.80 1.52 -19.94
CA SER A 151 23.31 2.56 -20.85
C SER A 151 24.05 2.00 -22.07
N ASN A 152 24.62 0.80 -21.95
CA ASN A 152 25.37 0.10 -23.00
C ASN A 152 24.50 -0.66 -23.99
N ALA A 153 23.30 -1.09 -23.60
CA ALA A 153 22.44 -1.99 -24.37
C ALA A 153 21.12 -1.35 -24.79
N GLY A 154 20.68 -0.30 -24.08
CA GLY A 154 19.36 0.30 -24.28
C GLY A 154 18.22 -0.66 -23.93
N ILE A 155 17.08 -0.48 -24.58
CA ILE A 155 15.86 -1.26 -24.30
C ILE A 155 15.91 -2.57 -25.11
N VAL A 156 16.32 -3.66 -24.46
CA VAL A 156 16.43 -5.00 -25.07
C VAL A 156 15.85 -6.08 -24.16
N GLY A 157 15.37 -7.18 -24.77
CA GLY A 157 14.85 -8.34 -24.06
C GLY A 157 13.76 -7.99 -23.04
N MET A 158 13.96 -8.39 -21.80
CA MET A 158 12.99 -8.23 -20.70
C MET A 158 12.59 -6.79 -20.41
N THR A 159 13.45 -5.81 -20.67
CA THR A 159 13.07 -4.40 -20.49
C THR A 159 11.89 -4.00 -21.39
N LYS A 160 11.77 -4.58 -22.59
CA LYS A 160 10.61 -4.36 -23.48
C LYS A 160 9.35 -5.00 -22.91
N GLU A 161 9.47 -6.22 -22.39
CA GLU A 161 8.34 -6.95 -21.79
C GLU A 161 7.83 -6.23 -20.54
N HIS A 162 8.72 -5.76 -19.67
CA HIS A 162 8.36 -5.01 -18.46
C HIS A 162 7.73 -3.66 -18.80
N LEU A 163 8.25 -2.95 -19.81
CA LEU A 163 7.62 -1.74 -20.32
C LEU A 163 6.22 -2.03 -20.87
N GLY A 164 6.06 -3.11 -21.64
CA GLY A 164 4.77 -3.56 -22.17
C GLY A 164 3.77 -3.86 -21.06
N LEU A 165 4.20 -4.52 -19.98
CA LEU A 165 3.37 -4.78 -18.80
C LEU A 165 2.94 -3.49 -18.10
N ALA A 166 3.85 -2.55 -17.86
CA ALA A 166 3.53 -1.28 -17.23
C ALA A 166 2.50 -0.50 -18.07
N LEU A 167 2.69 -0.43 -19.39
CA LEU A 167 1.74 0.22 -20.30
C LEU A 167 0.38 -0.49 -20.33
N ALA A 168 0.35 -1.82 -20.35
CA ALA A 168 -0.89 -2.59 -20.34
C ALA A 168 -1.70 -2.40 -19.05
N LEU A 169 -1.02 -2.15 -17.94
CA LEU A 169 -1.63 -1.86 -16.64
C LEU A 169 -1.89 -0.36 -16.43
N ASN A 170 -1.62 0.50 -17.42
CA ASN A 170 -1.68 1.95 -17.31
C ASN A 170 -0.88 2.52 -16.13
N VAL A 171 0.25 1.90 -15.81
CA VAL A 171 1.18 2.38 -14.78
C VAL A 171 2.19 3.32 -15.44
N PRO A 172 2.26 4.61 -15.03
CA PRO A 172 3.26 5.55 -15.52
C PRO A 172 4.70 5.06 -15.27
N VAL A 173 5.57 5.27 -16.26
CA VAL A 173 6.97 4.82 -16.24
C VAL A 173 7.90 6.03 -16.26
N PHE A 174 9.01 5.96 -15.50
CA PHE A 174 10.10 6.93 -15.54
C PHE A 174 11.48 6.26 -15.56
#